data_AF-A0A9E4SCC0-F1
#
_entry.id   AF-A0A9E4SCC0-F1
#
_cell.length_a   1.000
_cell.length_b   1.000
_cell.length_c   1.000
_cell.angle_alpha   90.00
_cell.angle_beta   90.00
_cell.angle_gamma   90.00
#
_symmetry.space_group_name_H-M   'P 1'
#
loop_
_entity.id
_entity.type
_entity.pdbx_description
1 polymer ?
#
loop_
_entity_poly.entity_id
_entity_poly.type
_entity_poly.pdbx_seq_one_letter_code
_entity_poly.pdbx_strand_id
1 'polypeptide(L)'
;MENLGDILKRLDATRASSGPVNTPVENSEQDSERSTYELPAVACDSCGGRGWFTPDVPAGHPEFGAILTCDCQRNRLSKERSARLFRYSNLGQLARFTFDTLNPDGLSDDPDDQLVFSEAYKYAVEYAENPEGWLVLLGPNGAGKTHLAAAVANRCIERDQVVFFVHVPDLLDHLRAAYAPGSDVSYSDLLEQVLSAPLLVLDGLGSHSSTPWAEEKLQQIINHRYNAESPTVITTANELEELDPYIRSRLRTKGLSRVVEVATHQPSQVHRLGRIDPEMLKRMTFDTFHVRGNNPTAGQRASIEAALQAAKNFARDPDGWLTLFGETGVGKTHLAVAIAERRIRQGKPVFFAFVPELLDYLRYTFTPDSRVTYDRVFDEIKNTSLLILDDLGQEHSSPWAYEKLYQIVVHRHNSRLPTVITSMMDFTEERGPIGSRVQDPSVGSLIRLDAPDFRIKERSARGRRGKAASR
;
A
#
# COMPACT_ATOMS: atom_id res chain seq x y z
N MET A 1 -31.95 -20.05 -8.91
CA MET A 1 -30.76 -19.46 -9.54
C MET A 1 -30.10 -20.57 -10.33
N GLU A 2 -29.80 -20.38 -11.62
CA GLU A 2 -29.12 -21.42 -12.42
C GLU A 2 -27.71 -21.68 -11.85
N ASN A 3 -27.30 -22.96 -11.78
CA ASN A 3 -26.01 -23.40 -11.24
C ASN A 3 -24.87 -22.99 -12.20
N LEU A 4 -23.75 -22.50 -11.66
CA LEU A 4 -22.56 -22.09 -12.42
C LEU A 4 -22.05 -23.21 -13.34
N GLY A 5 -22.20 -24.48 -12.94
CA GLY A 5 -21.84 -25.64 -13.74
C GLY A 5 -22.64 -25.79 -15.04
N ASP A 6 -23.93 -25.41 -15.05
CA ASP A 6 -24.76 -25.44 -16.26
C ASP A 6 -24.44 -24.26 -17.20
N ILE A 7 -23.99 -23.16 -16.62
CA ILE A 7 -23.53 -21.98 -17.37
C ILE A 7 -22.17 -22.26 -18.02
N LEU A 8 -21.22 -22.86 -17.30
CA LEU A 8 -19.92 -23.27 -17.85
C LEU A 8 -20.10 -24.31 -18.97
N LYS A 9 -20.99 -25.30 -18.80
CA LYS A 9 -21.35 -26.24 -19.87
C LYS A 9 -21.96 -25.56 -21.10
N ARG A 10 -22.79 -24.53 -20.92
CA ARG A 10 -23.35 -23.75 -22.04
C ARG A 10 -22.30 -22.82 -22.68
N LEU A 11 -21.38 -22.26 -21.91
CA LEU A 11 -20.26 -21.46 -22.41
C LEU A 11 -19.28 -22.31 -23.24
N ASP A 12 -19.01 -23.54 -22.81
CA ASP A 12 -18.23 -24.52 -23.59
C ASP A 12 -18.98 -24.99 -24.84
N ALA A 13 -20.30 -25.19 -24.76
CA ALA A 13 -21.12 -25.47 -25.94
C ALA A 13 -21.13 -24.31 -26.95
N THR A 14 -21.02 -23.06 -26.49
CA THR A 14 -20.93 -21.87 -27.35
C THR A 14 -19.53 -21.68 -27.93
N ARG A 15 -18.48 -22.20 -27.28
CA ARG A 15 -17.13 -22.35 -27.85
C ARG A 15 -17.07 -23.48 -28.89
N ALA A 16 -17.84 -24.54 -28.70
CA ALA A 16 -17.89 -25.70 -29.59
C ALA A 16 -18.83 -25.53 -30.81
N SER A 17 -19.70 -24.52 -30.83
CA SER A 17 -20.65 -24.28 -31.92
C SER A 17 -20.05 -23.53 -33.13
N SER A 18 -18.86 -23.91 -33.54
CA SER A 18 -18.31 -23.63 -34.89
C SER A 18 -18.55 -24.82 -35.84
N GLY A 19 -19.63 -25.57 -35.63
CA GLY A 19 -20.09 -26.68 -36.48
C GLY A 19 -21.62 -26.70 -36.58
N PRO A 20 -22.19 -27.17 -37.69
CA PRO A 20 -23.60 -26.98 -38.00
C PRO A 20 -24.45 -27.89 -37.11
N VAL A 21 -25.33 -27.29 -36.29
CA VAL A 21 -26.34 -28.05 -35.54
C VAL A 21 -27.70 -27.82 -36.20
N ASN A 22 -28.23 -28.90 -36.77
CA ASN A 22 -29.59 -29.02 -37.28
C ASN A 22 -30.46 -29.60 -36.17
N THR A 23 -31.52 -28.91 -35.75
CA THR A 23 -32.70 -29.54 -35.13
C THR A 23 -33.95 -28.66 -35.26
N PRO A 24 -35.15 -29.25 -35.42
CA PRO A 24 -36.37 -28.56 -35.86
C PRO A 24 -37.18 -27.96 -34.71
N VAL A 25 -37.90 -26.88 -35.03
CA VAL A 25 -38.83 -26.17 -34.13
C VAL A 25 -40.25 -26.71 -34.33
N GLU A 26 -40.87 -27.21 -33.26
CA GLU A 26 -42.32 -27.42 -33.17
C GLU A 26 -42.97 -26.20 -32.50
N ASN A 27 -43.98 -25.65 -33.18
CA ASN A 27 -44.80 -24.54 -32.72
C ASN A 27 -45.86 -25.00 -31.73
N SER A 28 -46.09 -24.22 -30.68
CA SER A 28 -47.41 -24.10 -30.07
C SER A 28 -47.64 -22.66 -29.59
N GLU A 29 -48.74 -22.10 -30.11
CA GLU A 29 -49.29 -20.78 -29.84
C GLU A 29 -49.97 -20.75 -28.46
N GLN A 30 -49.92 -19.59 -27.77
CA GLN A 30 -51.11 -18.91 -27.22
C GLN A 30 -50.76 -17.59 -26.47
N ASP A 31 -51.39 -16.53 -26.97
CA ASP A 31 -51.87 -15.28 -26.36
C ASP A 31 -51.24 -14.70 -25.07
N SER A 32 -50.85 -13.42 -25.15
CA SER A 32 -51.62 -12.35 -24.50
C SER A 32 -51.09 -10.96 -24.85
N GLU A 33 -52.02 -10.09 -25.22
CA GLU A 33 -51.84 -8.70 -25.60
C GLU A 33 -51.21 -7.85 -24.49
N ARG A 34 -50.13 -7.13 -24.80
CA ARG A 34 -49.78 -5.89 -24.10
C ARG A 34 -48.99 -4.94 -25.02
N SER A 35 -49.60 -3.79 -25.23
CA SER A 35 -49.09 -2.57 -25.87
C SER A 35 -47.57 -2.38 -25.72
N THR A 36 -46.86 -2.36 -26.84
CA THR A 36 -45.50 -1.83 -26.92
C THR A 36 -45.41 -0.89 -28.11
N TYR A 37 -44.91 0.31 -27.84
CA TYR A 37 -44.54 1.29 -28.85
C TYR A 37 -43.40 0.69 -29.69
N GLU A 38 -43.71 0.25 -30.91
CA GLU A 38 -42.72 -0.26 -31.86
C GLU A 38 -41.81 0.88 -32.34
N LEU A 39 -40.58 0.89 -31.85
CA LEU A 39 -39.48 1.55 -32.55
C LEU A 39 -39.12 0.70 -33.78
N PRO A 40 -38.86 1.31 -34.95
CA PRO A 40 -38.56 0.54 -36.17
C PRO A 40 -37.29 -0.28 -35.94
N ALA A 41 -37.41 -1.60 -36.06
CA ALA A 41 -36.28 -2.49 -36.08
C ALA A 41 -35.42 -2.15 -37.31
N VAL A 42 -34.34 -1.39 -37.08
CA VAL A 42 -33.33 -1.13 -38.11
C VAL A 42 -32.71 -2.49 -38.46
N ALA A 43 -33.23 -3.11 -39.51
CA ALA A 43 -32.68 -4.34 -40.06
C ALA A 43 -31.26 -4.02 -40.51
N CYS A 44 -30.27 -4.72 -39.95
CA CYS A 44 -28.87 -4.46 -40.32
C CYS A 44 -28.66 -4.76 -41.81
N ASP A 45 -28.14 -3.78 -42.54
CA ASP A 45 -27.98 -3.81 -44.01
C ASP A 45 -27.14 -5.00 -44.50
N SER A 46 -26.24 -5.53 -43.66
CA SER A 46 -25.39 -6.67 -43.99
C SER A 46 -26.05 -8.03 -43.79
N CYS A 47 -27.00 -8.16 -42.84
CA CYS A 47 -27.61 -9.44 -42.44
C CYS A 47 -29.13 -9.50 -42.67
N GLY A 48 -29.76 -8.40 -43.08
CA GLY A 48 -31.21 -8.28 -43.22
C GLY A 48 -31.97 -8.61 -41.94
N GLY A 49 -31.34 -8.44 -40.77
CA GLY A 49 -31.90 -8.83 -39.46
C GLY A 49 -31.82 -10.32 -39.11
N ARG A 50 -31.28 -11.18 -39.98
CA ARG A 50 -31.16 -12.64 -39.73
C ARG A 50 -29.96 -13.03 -38.88
N GLY A 51 -28.96 -12.15 -38.81
CA GLY A 51 -27.77 -12.33 -37.98
C GLY A 51 -26.67 -13.23 -38.56
N TRP A 52 -26.93 -13.88 -39.69
CA TRP A 52 -25.99 -14.67 -40.48
C TRP A 52 -26.12 -14.29 -41.96
N PHE A 53 -25.01 -14.37 -42.71
CA PHE A 53 -25.02 -14.11 -44.15
C PHE A 53 -24.00 -15.01 -44.86
N THR A 54 -24.23 -15.22 -46.15
CA THR A 54 -23.27 -15.89 -47.04
C THR A 54 -22.58 -14.84 -47.89
N PRO A 55 -21.25 -14.67 -47.81
CA PRO A 55 -20.52 -13.71 -48.64
C PRO A 55 -20.72 -14.01 -50.14
N ASP A 56 -21.02 -12.97 -50.91
CA ASP A 56 -21.11 -13.07 -52.37
C ASP A 56 -19.71 -12.95 -52.97
N VAL A 57 -19.00 -14.07 -53.01
CA VAL A 57 -17.63 -14.20 -53.52
C VAL A 57 -17.59 -15.14 -54.74
N PRO A 58 -16.62 -15.04 -55.65
CA PRO A 58 -16.54 -15.93 -56.82
C PRO A 58 -16.27 -17.40 -56.44
N ALA A 59 -16.73 -18.32 -57.29
CA ALA A 59 -16.43 -19.75 -57.15
C ALA A 59 -14.91 -19.99 -57.17
N GLY A 60 -14.38 -20.55 -56.07
CA GLY A 60 -12.94 -20.72 -55.84
C GLY A 60 -12.37 -19.88 -54.69
N HIS A 61 -13.14 -18.91 -54.17
CA HIS A 61 -12.79 -18.20 -52.94
C HIS A 61 -13.04 -19.10 -51.70
N PRO A 62 -12.19 -19.07 -50.66
CA PRO A 62 -12.33 -19.91 -49.46
C PRO A 62 -13.67 -19.76 -48.74
N GLU A 63 -14.29 -18.59 -48.88
CA GLU A 63 -15.56 -18.24 -48.22
C GLU A 63 -16.79 -18.44 -49.13
N PHE A 64 -16.61 -19.00 -50.32
CA PHE A 64 -17.72 -19.28 -51.25
C PHE A 64 -18.65 -20.34 -50.66
N GLY A 65 -19.90 -19.94 -50.41
CA GLY A 65 -20.91 -20.80 -49.77
C GLY A 65 -20.75 -20.97 -48.25
N ALA A 66 -19.82 -20.26 -47.62
CA ALA A 66 -19.67 -20.26 -46.17
C ALA A 66 -20.76 -19.40 -45.51
N ILE A 67 -21.35 -19.89 -44.41
CA ILE A 67 -22.30 -19.13 -43.60
C ILE A 67 -21.50 -18.43 -42.50
N LEU A 68 -21.41 -17.10 -42.56
CA LEU A 68 -20.68 -16.29 -41.58
C LEU A 68 -21.66 -15.59 -40.62
N THR A 69 -21.26 -15.49 -39.35
CA THR A 69 -21.95 -14.66 -38.36
C THR A 69 -21.78 -13.20 -38.72
N CYS A 70 -22.89 -12.46 -38.80
CA CYS A 70 -22.82 -11.02 -39.01
C CYS A 70 -22.40 -10.31 -37.72
N ASP A 71 -21.66 -9.21 -37.87
CA ASP A 71 -21.26 -8.35 -36.76
C ASP A 71 -22.47 -7.80 -35.97
N CYS A 72 -23.64 -7.69 -36.62
CA CYS A 72 -24.92 -7.36 -35.99
C CYS A 72 -25.27 -8.33 -34.84
N GLN A 73 -25.13 -9.64 -35.09
CA GLN A 73 -25.42 -10.68 -34.12
C GLN A 73 -24.25 -10.90 -33.17
N ARG A 74 -23.00 -10.78 -33.63
CA ARG A 74 -21.80 -10.87 -32.79
C ARG A 74 -21.80 -9.81 -31.69
N ASN A 75 -22.13 -8.56 -32.02
CA ASN A 75 -22.23 -7.46 -31.06
C ASN A 75 -23.41 -7.63 -30.10
N ARG A 76 -24.56 -8.14 -30.57
CA ARG A 76 -25.72 -8.41 -29.71
C ARG A 76 -25.43 -9.52 -28.72
N LEU A 77 -24.85 -10.63 -29.17
CA LEU A 77 -24.47 -11.76 -28.32
C LEU A 77 -23.39 -11.37 -27.32
N SER A 78 -22.39 -10.59 -27.73
CA SER A 78 -21.38 -10.05 -26.82
C SER A 78 -22.02 -9.17 -25.73
N LYS A 79 -22.90 -8.24 -26.08
CA LYS A 79 -23.63 -7.40 -25.10
C LYS A 79 -24.51 -8.22 -24.16
N GLU A 80 -25.26 -9.19 -24.68
CA GLU A 80 -26.10 -10.07 -23.86
C GLU A 80 -25.25 -10.96 -22.93
N ARG A 81 -24.08 -11.42 -23.39
CA ARG A 81 -23.12 -12.22 -22.62
C ARG A 81 -22.47 -11.40 -21.50
N SER A 82 -21.95 -10.22 -21.80
CA SER A 82 -21.41 -9.31 -20.78
C SER A 82 -22.49 -8.95 -19.75
N ALA A 83 -23.71 -8.62 -20.18
CA ALA A 83 -24.82 -8.31 -19.26
C ALA A 83 -25.19 -9.49 -18.35
N ARG A 84 -25.08 -10.74 -18.82
CA ARG A 84 -25.23 -11.93 -17.98
C ARG A 84 -24.08 -12.05 -17.00
N LEU A 85 -22.83 -11.97 -17.46
CA LEU A 85 -21.64 -12.03 -16.59
C LEU A 85 -21.69 -10.98 -15.47
N PHE A 86 -22.12 -9.75 -15.78
CA PHE A 86 -22.31 -8.70 -14.78
C PHE A 86 -23.34 -9.08 -13.70
N ARG A 87 -24.47 -9.70 -14.08
CA ARG A 87 -25.48 -10.17 -13.11
C ARG A 87 -24.94 -11.25 -12.17
N TYR A 88 -24.04 -12.10 -12.64
CA TYR A 88 -23.43 -13.18 -11.84
C TYR A 88 -22.21 -12.75 -11.04
N SER A 89 -21.52 -11.70 -11.48
CA SER A 89 -20.29 -11.23 -10.85
C SER A 89 -20.47 -10.62 -9.47
N ASN A 90 -21.71 -10.37 -9.04
CA ASN A 90 -22.04 -9.73 -7.77
C ASN A 90 -21.33 -8.37 -7.53
N LEU A 91 -20.90 -7.72 -8.62
CA LEU A 91 -20.26 -6.39 -8.59
C LEU A 91 -21.25 -5.29 -8.23
N GLY A 92 -22.54 -5.42 -8.57
CA GLY A 92 -23.58 -4.45 -8.22
C GLY A 92 -23.19 -3.00 -8.56
N GLN A 93 -23.09 -2.14 -7.53
CA GLN A 93 -22.70 -0.73 -7.69
C GLN A 93 -21.19 -0.52 -7.99
N LEU A 94 -20.36 -1.55 -7.81
CA LEU A 94 -18.92 -1.51 -8.09
C LEU A 94 -18.60 -1.64 -9.59
N ALA A 95 -19.59 -1.95 -10.43
CA ALA A 95 -19.44 -2.01 -11.89
C ALA A 95 -18.99 -0.67 -12.51
N ARG A 96 -19.17 0.44 -11.80
CA ARG A 96 -18.71 1.78 -12.24
C ARG A 96 -17.21 2.00 -12.07
N PHE A 97 -16.52 1.16 -11.30
CA PHE A 97 -15.10 1.33 -10.99
C PHE A 97 -14.24 0.59 -12.02
N THR A 98 -13.87 1.28 -13.09
CA THR A 98 -12.97 0.78 -14.13
C THR A 98 -11.59 1.43 -14.03
N PHE A 99 -10.60 0.84 -14.69
CA PHE A 99 -9.26 1.44 -14.80
C PHE A 99 -9.26 2.85 -15.41
N ASP A 100 -10.27 3.17 -16.22
CA ASP A 100 -10.43 4.49 -16.85
C ASP A 100 -10.99 5.56 -15.90
N THR A 101 -11.72 5.13 -14.86
CA THR A 101 -12.28 6.01 -13.82
C THR A 101 -11.35 6.19 -12.61
N LEU A 102 -10.34 5.33 -12.49
CA LEU A 102 -9.37 5.35 -11.41
C LEU A 102 -8.26 6.36 -11.72
N ASN A 103 -7.95 7.22 -10.74
CA ASN A 103 -6.76 8.04 -10.81
C ASN A 103 -5.52 7.14 -10.64
N PRO A 104 -4.60 7.06 -11.62
CA PRO A 104 -3.39 6.26 -11.52
C PRO A 104 -2.42 6.75 -10.42
N ASP A 105 -2.57 7.99 -9.94
CA ASP A 105 -1.81 8.52 -8.81
C ASP A 105 -2.48 8.21 -7.46
N GLY A 106 -3.66 7.57 -7.45
CA GLY A 106 -4.39 7.26 -6.22
C GLY A 106 -5.13 8.46 -5.61
N LEU A 107 -5.48 8.33 -4.32
CA LEU A 107 -6.27 9.34 -3.56
C LEU A 107 -5.42 10.16 -2.58
N SER A 108 -4.14 9.82 -2.40
CA SER A 108 -3.23 10.47 -1.46
C SER A 108 -2.48 11.61 -2.15
N ASP A 109 -2.27 12.72 -1.43
CA ASP A 109 -1.42 13.82 -1.88
C ASP A 109 0.08 13.56 -1.57
N ASP A 110 0.40 12.45 -0.90
CA ASP A 110 1.78 12.06 -0.59
C ASP A 110 2.48 11.45 -1.82
N PRO A 111 3.60 12.01 -2.30
CA PRO A 111 4.34 11.49 -3.44
C PRO A 111 4.76 10.02 -3.31
N ASP A 112 5.02 9.54 -2.09
CA ASP A 112 5.43 8.14 -1.86
C ASP A 112 4.23 7.20 -2.01
N ASP A 113 3.06 7.55 -1.47
CA ASP A 113 1.84 6.78 -1.67
C ASP A 113 1.41 6.79 -3.14
N GLN A 114 1.60 7.90 -3.85
CA GLN A 114 1.33 8.00 -5.29
C GLN A 114 2.23 7.04 -6.07
N LEU A 115 3.52 6.95 -5.72
CA LEU A 115 4.44 6.03 -6.37
C LEU A 115 4.03 4.57 -6.13
N VAL A 116 3.75 4.20 -4.87
CA VAL A 116 3.31 2.85 -4.48
C VAL A 116 2.00 2.48 -5.18
N PHE A 117 1.02 3.39 -5.19
CA PHE A 117 -0.25 3.18 -5.88
C PHE A 117 -0.05 3.02 -7.39
N SER A 118 0.82 3.81 -8.02
CA SER A 118 1.10 3.71 -9.45
C SER A 118 1.73 2.38 -9.85
N GLU A 119 2.60 1.83 -8.98
CA GLU A 119 3.18 0.49 -9.18
C GLU A 119 2.09 -0.58 -9.00
N ALA A 120 1.25 -0.45 -7.99
CA ALA A 120 0.13 -1.35 -7.77
C ALA A 120 -0.88 -1.34 -8.93
N TYR A 121 -1.17 -0.16 -9.48
CA TYR A 121 -2.02 0.01 -10.65
C TYR A 121 -1.45 -0.72 -11.87
N LYS A 122 -0.16 -0.59 -12.14
CA LYS A 122 0.49 -1.30 -13.26
C LYS A 122 0.38 -2.81 -13.12
N TYR A 123 0.66 -3.35 -11.94
CA TYR A 123 0.51 -4.79 -11.69
C TYR A 123 -0.94 -5.26 -11.80
N ALA A 124 -1.90 -4.47 -11.32
CA ALA A 124 -3.31 -4.81 -11.45
C ALA A 124 -3.77 -4.83 -12.91
N VAL A 125 -3.29 -3.89 -13.75
CA VAL A 125 -3.54 -3.91 -15.19
C VAL A 125 -2.93 -5.16 -15.81
N GLU A 126 -1.66 -5.47 -15.53
CA GLU A 126 -0.99 -6.66 -16.05
C GLU A 126 -1.71 -7.97 -15.64
N TYR A 127 -2.15 -8.06 -14.39
CA TYR A 127 -2.90 -9.22 -13.91
C TYR A 127 -4.29 -9.33 -14.56
N ALA A 128 -4.96 -8.19 -14.81
CA ALA A 128 -6.24 -8.20 -15.53
C ALA A 128 -6.09 -8.61 -17.00
N GLU A 129 -4.90 -8.43 -17.58
CA GLU A 129 -4.60 -8.86 -18.94
C GLU A 129 -4.49 -10.39 -19.05
N ASN A 130 -3.74 -11.00 -18.12
CA ASN A 130 -3.58 -12.45 -18.02
C ASN A 130 -3.66 -12.90 -16.55
N PRO A 131 -4.86 -13.24 -16.03
CA PRO A 131 -5.04 -13.59 -14.63
C PRO A 131 -4.47 -14.98 -14.35
N GLU A 132 -3.23 -15.01 -13.86
CA GLU A 132 -2.53 -16.22 -13.41
C GLU A 132 -2.10 -16.08 -11.96
N GLY A 133 -2.29 -17.13 -11.17
CA GLY A 133 -1.95 -17.12 -9.75
C GLY A 133 -2.82 -16.14 -8.96
N TRP A 134 -2.26 -15.60 -7.88
CA TRP A 134 -2.97 -14.79 -6.91
C TRP A 134 -2.41 -13.38 -6.85
N LEU A 135 -3.30 -12.40 -6.80
CA LEU A 135 -2.96 -10.99 -6.59
C LEU A 135 -3.48 -10.55 -5.21
N VAL A 136 -2.57 -10.20 -4.31
CA VAL A 136 -2.91 -9.74 -2.96
C VAL A 136 -2.65 -8.26 -2.85
N LEU A 137 -3.71 -7.47 -2.66
CA LEU A 137 -3.66 -6.02 -2.50
C LEU A 137 -3.69 -5.66 -1.00
N LEU A 138 -2.59 -5.08 -0.52
CA LEU A 138 -2.39 -4.60 0.84
C LEU A 138 -2.53 -3.08 0.93
N GLY A 139 -2.94 -2.57 2.07
CA GLY A 139 -2.94 -1.13 2.34
C GLY A 139 -4.09 -0.70 3.26
N PRO A 140 -4.07 0.52 3.80
CA PRO A 140 -5.02 0.96 4.81
C PRO A 140 -6.43 1.11 4.23
N ASN A 141 -7.44 1.17 5.11
CA ASN A 141 -8.82 1.46 4.70
C ASN A 141 -8.87 2.78 3.94
N GLY A 142 -9.61 2.82 2.82
CA GLY A 142 -9.71 4.02 1.98
C GLY A 142 -8.60 4.20 0.93
N ALA A 143 -7.57 3.35 0.90
CA ALA A 143 -6.48 3.41 -0.10
C ALA A 143 -6.89 3.02 -1.54
N GLY A 144 -8.17 2.73 -1.81
CA GLY A 144 -8.63 2.35 -3.16
C GLY A 144 -8.47 0.87 -3.53
N LYS A 145 -8.06 -0.03 -2.61
CA LYS A 145 -7.90 -1.48 -2.87
C LYS A 145 -9.14 -2.14 -3.48
N THR A 146 -10.32 -1.89 -2.89
CA THR A 146 -11.60 -2.42 -3.39
C THR A 146 -11.92 -1.89 -4.79
N HIS A 147 -11.55 -0.64 -5.09
CA HIS A 147 -11.74 -0.06 -6.41
C HIS A 147 -10.80 -0.71 -7.43
N LEU A 148 -9.53 -0.92 -7.05
CA LEU A 148 -8.54 -1.58 -7.90
C LEU A 148 -8.94 -3.05 -8.19
N ALA A 149 -9.41 -3.77 -7.17
CA ALA A 149 -9.91 -5.13 -7.33
C ALA A 149 -11.18 -5.20 -8.19
N ALA A 150 -12.10 -4.24 -8.05
CA ALA A 150 -13.27 -4.11 -8.92
C ALA A 150 -12.87 -3.76 -10.36
N ALA A 151 -11.85 -2.93 -10.57
CA ALA A 151 -11.34 -2.60 -11.90
C ALA A 151 -10.73 -3.81 -12.61
N VAL A 152 -9.96 -4.63 -11.88
CA VAL A 152 -9.47 -5.94 -12.37
C VAL A 152 -10.65 -6.81 -12.78
N ALA A 153 -11.66 -6.95 -11.92
CA ALA A 153 -12.84 -7.76 -12.21
C ALA A 153 -13.59 -7.27 -13.46
N ASN A 154 -13.81 -5.95 -13.59
CA ASN A 154 -14.49 -5.35 -14.73
C ASN A 154 -13.72 -5.60 -16.04
N ARG A 155 -12.39 -5.43 -16.03
CA ARG A 155 -11.56 -5.69 -17.22
C ARG A 155 -11.57 -7.16 -17.63
N CYS A 156 -11.60 -8.08 -16.68
CA CYS A 156 -11.76 -9.52 -16.97
C CYS A 156 -13.15 -9.83 -17.56
N ILE A 157 -14.22 -9.19 -17.06
CA ILE A 157 -15.59 -9.36 -17.59
C ILE A 157 -15.70 -8.82 -19.03
N GLU A 158 -15.05 -7.69 -19.33
CA GLU A 158 -14.95 -7.15 -20.70
C GLU A 158 -14.29 -8.13 -21.67
N ARG A 159 -13.46 -9.04 -21.17
CA ARG A 159 -12.78 -10.11 -21.93
C ARG A 159 -13.54 -11.43 -21.94
N ASP A 160 -14.84 -11.39 -21.63
CA ASP A 160 -15.70 -12.57 -21.53
C ASP A 160 -15.24 -13.62 -20.48
N GLN A 161 -14.46 -13.20 -19.47
CA GLN A 161 -14.09 -14.07 -18.35
C GLN A 161 -15.15 -14.01 -17.24
N VAL A 162 -15.44 -15.17 -16.64
CA VAL A 162 -16.36 -15.27 -15.51
C VAL A 162 -15.61 -14.88 -14.24
N VAL A 163 -16.05 -13.78 -13.62
CA VAL A 163 -15.50 -13.29 -12.36
C VAL A 163 -16.58 -13.34 -11.29
N PHE A 164 -16.23 -13.78 -10.09
CA PHE A 164 -17.10 -13.71 -8.92
C PHE A 164 -16.49 -12.75 -7.90
N PHE A 165 -17.14 -11.61 -7.67
CA PHE A 165 -16.72 -10.62 -6.68
C PHE A 165 -17.54 -10.79 -5.41
N VAL A 166 -16.87 -10.93 -4.27
CA VAL A 166 -17.55 -11.05 -2.99
C VAL A 166 -16.81 -10.31 -1.89
N HIS A 167 -17.57 -9.55 -1.10
CA HIS A 167 -17.07 -8.97 0.13
C HIS A 167 -17.06 -10.05 1.22
N VAL A 168 -15.91 -10.25 1.87
CA VAL A 168 -15.69 -11.36 2.80
C VAL A 168 -16.69 -11.36 3.98
N PRO A 169 -16.96 -10.23 4.65
CA PRO A 169 -18.01 -10.16 5.67
C PRO A 169 -19.39 -10.61 5.17
N ASP A 170 -19.81 -10.13 3.99
CA ASP A 170 -21.11 -10.48 3.41
C ASP A 170 -21.18 -11.97 3.04
N LEU A 171 -20.08 -12.54 2.54
CA LEU A 171 -19.97 -13.97 2.27
C LEU A 171 -20.21 -14.79 3.54
N LEU A 172 -19.52 -14.43 4.63
CA LEU A 172 -19.62 -15.14 5.90
C LEU A 172 -21.02 -15.01 6.50
N ASP A 173 -21.65 -13.84 6.41
CA ASP A 173 -23.02 -13.64 6.88
C ASP A 173 -24.03 -14.44 6.06
N HIS A 174 -23.90 -14.49 4.74
CA HIS A 174 -24.75 -15.33 3.89
C HIS A 174 -24.55 -16.82 4.17
N LEU A 175 -23.31 -17.28 4.33
CA LEU A 175 -23.00 -18.65 4.70
C LEU A 175 -23.61 -18.99 6.08
N ARG A 176 -23.56 -18.06 7.03
CA ARG A 176 -24.14 -18.25 8.38
C ARG A 176 -25.66 -18.26 8.35
N ALA A 177 -26.29 -17.39 7.57
CA ALA A 177 -27.74 -17.35 7.40
C ALA A 177 -28.28 -18.65 6.78
N ALA A 178 -27.53 -19.26 5.85
CA ALA A 178 -27.87 -20.54 5.23
C ALA A 178 -27.79 -21.73 6.20
N TYR A 179 -27.14 -21.60 7.36
CA TYR A 179 -27.16 -22.60 8.44
C TYR A 179 -28.41 -22.49 9.35
N ALA A 180 -29.25 -21.46 9.20
CA ALA A 180 -30.47 -21.33 9.98
C ALA A 180 -31.48 -22.42 9.58
N PRO A 181 -32.09 -23.13 10.54
CA PRO A 181 -33.03 -24.21 10.25
C PRO A 181 -34.27 -23.67 9.50
N GLY A 182 -34.45 -24.08 8.24
CA GLY A 182 -35.61 -23.74 7.41
C GLY A 182 -35.36 -22.94 6.13
N SER A 183 -34.11 -22.81 5.64
CA SER A 183 -33.84 -22.17 4.34
C SER A 183 -33.73 -23.18 3.20
N ASP A 184 -34.57 -23.02 2.17
CA ASP A 184 -34.63 -23.84 0.94
C ASP A 184 -33.59 -23.43 -0.13
N VAL A 185 -32.61 -22.58 0.22
CA VAL A 185 -31.51 -22.19 -0.67
C VAL A 185 -30.20 -22.73 -0.11
N SER A 186 -29.60 -23.64 -0.88
CA SER A 186 -28.48 -24.50 -0.50
C SER A 186 -27.20 -23.72 -0.24
N TYR A 187 -26.82 -23.67 1.03
CA TYR A 187 -25.45 -23.39 1.50
C TYR A 187 -24.37 -23.97 0.57
N SER A 188 -24.59 -25.19 0.08
CA SER A 188 -23.70 -25.90 -0.83
C SER A 188 -23.48 -25.17 -2.15
N ASP A 189 -24.50 -24.55 -2.74
CA ASP A 189 -24.41 -23.95 -4.07
C ASP A 189 -23.60 -22.64 -4.02
N LEU A 190 -23.79 -21.81 -3.00
CA LEU A 190 -23.01 -20.57 -2.84
C LEU A 190 -21.53 -20.89 -2.57
N LEU A 191 -21.27 -21.87 -1.71
CA LEU A 191 -19.90 -22.31 -1.44
C LEU A 191 -19.26 -22.92 -2.70
N GLU A 192 -19.98 -23.77 -3.43
CA GLU A 192 -19.51 -24.34 -4.69
C GLU A 192 -19.24 -23.26 -5.75
N GLN A 193 -20.07 -22.22 -5.83
CA GLN A 193 -19.81 -21.06 -6.70
C GLN A 193 -18.50 -20.35 -6.32
N VAL A 194 -18.26 -20.10 -5.04
CA VAL A 194 -17.01 -19.48 -4.56
C VAL A 194 -15.80 -20.37 -4.82
N LEU A 195 -15.93 -21.69 -4.73
CA LEU A 195 -14.83 -22.62 -4.96
C LEU A 195 -14.52 -22.81 -6.46
N SER A 196 -15.55 -22.86 -7.31
CA SER A 196 -15.44 -23.16 -8.75
C SER A 196 -15.30 -21.94 -9.66
N ALA A 197 -15.45 -20.72 -9.15
CA ALA A 197 -15.35 -19.52 -9.98
C ALA A 197 -13.98 -19.40 -10.69
N PRO A 198 -13.93 -19.19 -12.02
CA PRO A 198 -12.68 -19.08 -12.77
C PRO A 198 -11.76 -17.97 -12.28
N LEU A 199 -12.33 -16.80 -11.92
CA LEU A 199 -11.63 -15.76 -11.16
C LEU A 199 -12.48 -15.38 -9.94
N LEU A 200 -11.89 -15.44 -8.76
CA LEU A 200 -12.53 -14.99 -7.52
C LEU A 200 -11.88 -13.72 -7.01
N VAL A 201 -12.69 -12.75 -6.60
CA VAL A 201 -12.23 -11.57 -5.88
C VAL A 201 -12.79 -11.63 -4.46
N LEU A 202 -11.89 -11.77 -3.48
CA LEU A 202 -12.18 -11.72 -2.06
C LEU A 202 -11.82 -10.33 -1.53
N ASP A 203 -12.82 -9.48 -1.34
CA ASP A 203 -12.61 -8.12 -0.84
C ASP A 203 -12.77 -8.05 0.68
N GLY A 204 -11.79 -7.47 1.38
CA GLY A 204 -11.85 -7.25 2.83
C GLY A 204 -11.45 -8.46 3.68
N LEU A 205 -10.46 -9.25 3.24
CA LEU A 205 -9.90 -10.30 4.08
C LEU A 205 -9.33 -9.70 5.37
N GLY A 206 -9.72 -10.24 6.52
CA GLY A 206 -9.22 -9.81 7.84
C GLY A 206 -9.89 -8.57 8.43
N SER A 207 -10.84 -7.91 7.74
CA SER A 207 -11.46 -6.68 8.25
C SER A 207 -12.47 -6.92 9.38
N HIS A 208 -13.14 -8.07 9.47
CA HIS A 208 -14.12 -8.38 10.53
C HIS A 208 -14.22 -9.90 10.84
N SER A 209 -14.65 -10.17 12.09
CA SER A 209 -15.04 -11.45 12.73
C SER A 209 -13.99 -12.57 12.83
N SER A 210 -13.12 -12.49 13.84
CA SER A 210 -12.32 -13.59 14.41
C SER A 210 -13.17 -14.60 15.19
N THR A 211 -14.25 -15.07 14.57
CA THR A 211 -14.95 -16.25 15.07
C THR A 211 -14.25 -17.49 14.54
N PRO A 212 -14.04 -18.56 15.35
CA PRO A 212 -13.40 -19.78 14.89
C PRO A 212 -14.05 -20.38 13.63
N TRP A 213 -15.38 -20.24 13.49
CA TRP A 213 -16.12 -20.70 12.32
C TRP A 213 -15.76 -19.92 11.05
N ALA A 214 -15.63 -18.59 11.14
CA ALA A 214 -15.26 -17.76 9.99
C ALA A 214 -13.84 -18.09 9.52
N GLU A 215 -12.91 -18.26 10.46
CA GLU A 215 -11.53 -18.68 10.17
C GLU A 215 -11.49 -20.04 9.46
N GLU A 216 -12.24 -21.03 9.98
CA GLU A 216 -12.34 -22.37 9.36
C GLU A 216 -12.86 -22.28 7.91
N LYS A 217 -13.90 -21.49 7.65
CA LYS A 217 -14.47 -21.35 6.30
C LYS A 217 -13.52 -20.62 5.35
N LEU A 218 -12.84 -19.58 5.80
CA LEU A 218 -11.84 -18.90 4.99
C LEU A 218 -10.65 -19.81 4.67
N GLN A 219 -10.17 -20.59 5.65
CA GLN A 219 -9.13 -21.59 5.44
C GLN A 219 -9.57 -22.64 4.41
N GLN A 220 -10.83 -23.09 4.46
CA GLN A 220 -11.38 -24.04 3.48
C GLN A 220 -11.34 -23.47 2.05
N ILE A 221 -11.81 -22.23 1.85
CA ILE A 221 -11.83 -21.57 0.52
C ILE A 221 -10.40 -21.37 0.00
N ILE A 222 -9.53 -20.81 0.83
CA ILE A 222 -8.14 -20.50 0.47
C ILE A 222 -7.38 -21.79 0.15
N ASN A 223 -7.53 -22.85 0.96
CA ASN A 223 -6.86 -24.12 0.71
C ASN A 223 -7.32 -24.78 -0.60
N HIS A 224 -8.62 -24.77 -0.89
CA HIS A 224 -9.14 -25.36 -2.12
C HIS A 224 -8.56 -24.66 -3.35
N ARG A 225 -8.58 -23.32 -3.35
CA ARG A 225 -8.04 -22.52 -4.46
C ARG A 225 -6.52 -22.59 -4.56
N TYR A 226 -5.83 -22.76 -3.43
CA TYR A 226 -4.38 -22.93 -3.40
C TYR A 226 -3.99 -24.22 -4.12
N ASN A 227 -4.67 -25.33 -3.81
CA ASN A 227 -4.40 -26.63 -4.43
C ASN A 227 -4.78 -26.68 -5.91
N ALA A 228 -5.78 -25.89 -6.33
CA ALA A 228 -6.19 -25.78 -7.72
C ALA A 228 -5.41 -24.71 -8.51
N GLU A 229 -4.55 -23.92 -7.84
CA GLU A 229 -3.85 -22.76 -8.40
C GLU A 229 -4.81 -21.76 -9.11
N SER A 230 -6.08 -21.74 -8.69
CA SER A 230 -7.13 -20.96 -9.35
C SER A 230 -6.90 -19.45 -9.18
N PRO A 231 -7.06 -18.65 -10.24
CA PRO A 231 -6.89 -17.21 -10.19
C PRO A 231 -7.73 -16.55 -9.09
N THR A 232 -7.07 -15.78 -8.22
CA THR A 232 -7.72 -15.18 -7.05
C THR A 232 -7.13 -13.81 -6.74
N VAL A 233 -7.99 -12.78 -6.66
CA VAL A 233 -7.63 -11.45 -6.17
C VAL A 233 -8.10 -11.33 -4.73
N ILE A 234 -7.23 -10.88 -3.84
CA ILE A 234 -7.53 -10.75 -2.40
C ILE A 234 -7.18 -9.34 -1.98
N THR A 235 -8.10 -8.62 -1.35
CA THR A 235 -7.80 -7.34 -0.69
C THR A 235 -7.78 -7.53 0.82
N THR A 236 -6.81 -6.92 1.49
CA THR A 236 -6.75 -6.91 2.96
C THR A 236 -6.33 -5.55 3.46
N ALA A 237 -7.00 -5.10 4.52
CA ALA A 237 -6.66 -3.88 5.22
C ALA A 237 -5.60 -4.08 6.30
N ASN A 238 -5.32 -5.33 6.67
CA ASN A 238 -4.37 -5.70 7.70
C ASN A 238 -3.02 -6.03 7.07
N GLU A 239 -1.98 -6.01 7.88
CA GLU A 239 -0.68 -6.56 7.49
C GLU A 239 -0.74 -8.08 7.32
N LEU A 240 0.11 -8.64 6.46
CA LEU A 240 0.17 -10.09 6.28
C LEU A 240 0.52 -10.79 7.60
N GLU A 241 1.31 -10.15 8.45
CA GLU A 241 1.76 -10.64 9.75
C GLU A 241 0.60 -10.88 10.71
N GLU A 242 -0.45 -10.06 10.64
CA GLU A 242 -1.64 -10.11 11.49
C GLU A 242 -2.67 -11.15 11.04
N LEU A 243 -2.54 -11.64 9.81
CA LEU A 243 -3.38 -12.71 9.32
C LEU A 243 -3.05 -14.04 10.01
N ASP A 244 -4.07 -14.91 10.08
CA ASP A 244 -3.94 -16.28 10.55
C ASP A 244 -2.69 -16.96 9.92
N PRO A 245 -1.83 -17.63 10.74
CA PRO A 245 -0.59 -18.22 10.25
C PRO A 245 -0.77 -19.19 9.07
N TYR A 246 -1.90 -19.90 9.02
CA TYR A 246 -2.20 -20.82 7.92
C TYR A 246 -2.47 -20.02 6.63
N ILE A 247 -3.38 -19.06 6.66
CA ILE A 247 -3.68 -18.19 5.50
C ILE A 247 -2.42 -17.45 5.02
N ARG A 248 -1.68 -16.84 5.96
CA ARG A 248 -0.43 -16.11 5.68
C ARG A 248 0.60 -16.96 4.93
N SER A 249 0.75 -18.23 5.33
CA SER A 249 1.70 -19.15 4.68
C SER A 249 1.39 -19.37 3.20
N ARG A 250 0.10 -19.37 2.80
CA ARG A 250 -0.31 -19.59 1.41
C ARG A 250 -0.21 -18.31 0.58
N LEU A 251 -0.59 -17.18 1.18
CA LEU A 251 -0.46 -15.86 0.55
C LEU A 251 1.01 -15.48 0.28
N ARG A 252 1.98 -16.06 0.99
CA ARG A 252 3.43 -15.83 0.79
C ARG A 252 4.11 -16.84 -0.14
N THR A 253 3.38 -17.80 -0.70
CA THR A 253 3.97 -18.80 -1.60
C THR A 253 4.50 -18.11 -2.86
N LYS A 254 5.83 -18.12 -3.01
CA LYS A 254 6.52 -17.57 -4.18
C LYS A 254 6.12 -18.36 -5.43
N GLY A 255 5.75 -17.66 -6.49
CA GLY A 255 5.35 -18.25 -7.77
C GLY A 255 3.84 -18.35 -7.97
N LEU A 256 3.07 -18.56 -6.89
CA LEU A 256 1.61 -18.54 -6.95
C LEU A 256 1.05 -17.17 -6.58
N SER A 257 1.55 -16.53 -5.52
CA SER A 257 1.01 -15.28 -4.99
C SER A 257 1.96 -14.12 -5.21
N ARG A 258 1.42 -13.01 -5.73
CA ARG A 258 2.09 -11.72 -5.81
C ARG A 258 1.39 -10.74 -4.87
N VAL A 259 2.15 -10.30 -3.88
CA VAL A 259 1.69 -9.37 -2.85
C VAL A 259 2.12 -7.96 -3.26
N VAL A 260 1.17 -7.04 -3.29
CA VAL A 260 1.36 -5.67 -3.77
C VAL A 260 0.75 -4.71 -2.75
N GLU A 261 1.53 -3.74 -2.30
CA GLU A 261 1.06 -2.65 -1.44
C GLU A 261 0.46 -1.54 -2.31
N VAL A 262 -0.76 -1.11 -1.96
CA VAL A 262 -1.55 -0.10 -2.69
C VAL A 262 -1.39 1.28 -2.05
N ALA A 263 -1.18 1.31 -0.74
CA ALA A 263 -0.69 2.48 -0.02
C ALA A 263 -0.01 1.99 1.26
N THR A 264 0.84 2.83 1.82
CA THR A 264 1.55 2.52 3.06
C THR A 264 0.54 2.38 4.21
N HIS A 265 0.68 1.36 5.08
CA HIS A 265 -0.24 1.05 6.20
C HIS A 265 -0.23 2.07 7.34
N GLN A 266 0.10 3.32 7.04
CA GLN A 266 0.45 4.30 8.05
C GLN A 266 -0.50 5.50 7.96
N PRO A 267 -1.38 5.71 8.95
CA PRO A 267 -1.99 7.02 9.09
C PRO A 267 -0.86 8.03 9.29
N SER A 268 -0.65 8.89 8.29
CA SER A 268 -0.01 10.23 8.19
C SER A 268 1.02 10.76 9.22
N GLN A 269 1.14 10.18 10.41
CA GLN A 269 2.13 10.51 11.44
C GLN A 269 3.30 9.51 11.50
N VAL A 270 3.08 8.22 11.23
CA VAL A 270 4.15 7.20 11.33
C VAL A 270 5.27 7.47 10.32
N HIS A 271 4.95 8.01 9.13
CA HIS A 271 5.93 8.38 8.11
C HIS A 271 6.77 9.63 8.42
N ARG A 272 6.46 10.43 9.46
CA ARG A 272 7.40 11.48 9.89
C ARG A 272 8.49 10.96 10.79
N LEU A 273 8.22 9.88 11.53
CA LEU A 273 9.19 9.31 12.45
C LEU A 273 10.19 8.44 11.68
N GLY A 274 11.48 8.74 11.83
CA GLY A 274 12.53 8.07 11.07
C GLY A 274 12.91 8.76 9.76
N ARG A 275 12.04 9.63 9.21
CA ARG A 275 12.30 10.38 7.98
C ARG A 275 12.79 11.80 8.28
N ILE A 276 13.51 12.37 7.32
CA ILE A 276 13.96 13.76 7.37
C ILE A 276 13.23 14.52 6.30
N ASP A 277 12.70 15.69 6.66
CA ASP A 277 12.04 16.59 5.71
C ASP A 277 12.96 16.86 4.50
N PRO A 278 12.48 16.66 3.25
CA PRO A 278 13.27 16.92 2.05
C PRO A 278 13.83 18.35 1.96
N GLU A 279 13.16 19.35 2.53
CA GLU A 279 13.70 20.71 2.64
C GLU A 279 14.90 20.78 3.59
N MET A 280 14.86 20.05 4.71
CA MET A 280 15.98 19.98 5.64
C MET A 280 17.18 19.29 4.99
N LEU A 281 16.97 18.18 4.27
CA LEU A 281 18.04 17.48 3.54
C LEU A 281 18.70 18.37 2.47
N LYS A 282 17.92 19.22 1.78
CA LYS A 282 18.44 20.15 0.77
C LYS A 282 19.24 21.30 1.39
N ARG A 283 18.81 21.81 2.56
CA ARG A 283 19.42 23.00 3.19
C ARG A 283 20.57 22.66 4.14
N MET A 284 20.51 21.53 4.84
CA MET A 284 21.43 21.17 5.93
C MET A 284 22.44 20.11 5.49
N THR A 285 23.36 20.50 4.61
CA THR A 285 24.45 19.63 4.13
C THR A 285 25.79 20.04 4.75
N PHE A 286 26.80 19.18 4.62
CA PHE A 286 28.16 19.53 5.02
C PHE A 286 28.73 20.74 4.27
N ASP A 287 28.24 21.01 3.05
CA ASP A 287 28.71 22.10 2.19
C ASP A 287 28.08 23.45 2.58
N THR A 288 26.84 23.44 3.10
CA THR A 288 26.15 24.64 3.59
C THR A 288 26.54 25.01 5.03
N PHE A 289 27.31 24.16 5.73
CA PHE A 289 27.73 24.41 7.10
C PHE A 289 28.94 25.36 7.15
N HIS A 290 28.70 26.62 7.51
CA HIS A 290 29.73 27.66 7.53
C HIS A 290 30.52 27.72 8.84
N VAL A 291 31.73 27.17 8.86
CA VAL A 291 32.68 27.22 9.99
C VAL A 291 33.01 28.66 10.45
N ARG A 292 32.89 29.65 9.55
CA ARG A 292 33.16 31.07 9.85
C ARG A 292 31.97 31.85 10.42
N GLY A 293 30.78 31.25 10.48
CA GLY A 293 29.58 31.71 11.20
C GLY A 293 29.43 33.20 11.46
N ASN A 294 29.03 33.55 12.68
CA ASN A 294 28.87 34.93 13.16
C ASN A 294 30.15 35.45 13.84
N ASN A 295 31.28 35.35 13.14
CA ASN A 295 32.60 35.78 13.63
C ASN A 295 33.03 35.11 14.96
N PRO A 296 33.05 33.76 15.03
CA PRO A 296 33.40 33.02 16.25
C PRO A 296 34.82 33.32 16.75
N THR A 297 35.04 33.20 18.06
CA THR A 297 36.38 33.27 18.68
C THR A 297 37.27 32.10 18.23
N ALA A 298 38.58 32.19 18.45
CA ALA A 298 39.51 31.11 18.06
C ALA A 298 39.15 29.75 18.70
N GLY A 299 38.71 29.75 19.97
CA GLY A 299 38.25 28.53 20.65
C GLY A 299 36.94 27.97 20.08
N GLN A 300 35.97 28.83 19.78
CA GLN A 300 34.71 28.42 19.14
C GLN A 300 34.94 27.85 17.74
N ARG A 301 35.87 28.43 16.96
CA ARG A 301 36.26 27.89 15.64
C ARG A 301 36.83 26.48 15.75
N ALA A 302 37.72 26.25 16.70
CA ALA A 302 38.31 24.94 16.93
C ALA A 302 37.24 23.90 17.32
N SER A 303 36.29 24.27 18.18
CA SER A 303 35.15 23.41 18.55
C SER A 303 34.25 23.08 17.34
N ILE A 304 33.88 24.09 16.53
CA ILE A 304 33.08 23.89 15.31
C ILE A 304 33.81 22.98 14.32
N GLU A 305 35.11 23.18 14.13
CA GLU A 305 35.91 22.37 13.21
C GLU A 305 36.07 20.94 13.69
N ALA A 306 36.30 20.73 14.99
CA ALA A 306 36.34 19.40 15.60
C ALA A 306 35.01 18.64 15.42
N ALA A 307 33.88 19.30 15.69
CA ALA A 307 32.55 18.71 15.50
C ALA A 307 32.27 18.40 14.03
N LEU A 308 32.64 19.29 13.11
CA LEU A 308 32.48 19.07 11.67
C LEU A 308 33.32 17.89 11.17
N GLN A 309 34.57 17.77 11.62
CA GLN A 309 35.44 16.66 11.25
C GLN A 309 34.92 15.33 11.80
N ALA A 310 34.50 15.30 13.07
CA ALA A 310 33.90 14.13 13.68
C ALA A 310 32.63 13.69 12.93
N ALA A 311 31.73 14.63 12.60
CA ALA A 311 30.53 14.35 11.83
C ALA A 311 30.85 13.83 10.41
N LYS A 312 31.86 14.39 9.72
CA LYS A 312 32.30 13.91 8.41
C LYS A 312 32.90 12.49 8.48
N ASN A 313 33.68 12.20 9.52
CA ASN A 313 34.26 10.88 9.74
C ASN A 313 33.17 9.86 10.03
N PHE A 314 32.26 10.18 10.96
CA PHE A 314 31.12 9.35 11.28
C PHE A 314 30.24 9.10 10.06
N ALA A 315 29.92 10.12 9.26
CA ALA A 315 29.12 9.93 8.04
C ALA A 315 29.79 9.02 6.98
N ARG A 316 31.12 8.91 6.97
CA ARG A 316 31.83 7.97 6.09
C ARG A 316 31.75 6.55 6.65
N ASP A 317 32.06 6.41 7.93
CA ASP A 317 32.10 5.13 8.62
C ASP A 317 31.53 5.28 10.05
N PRO A 318 30.20 5.07 10.23
CA PRO A 318 29.59 5.08 11.54
C PRO A 318 30.05 3.86 12.33
N ASP A 319 30.95 4.13 13.25
CA ASP A 319 31.33 3.21 14.30
C ASP A 319 31.04 3.88 15.64
N GLY A 320 30.40 3.13 16.53
CA GLY A 320 30.03 3.65 17.84
C GLY A 320 29.06 4.85 17.78
N TRP A 321 29.20 5.76 18.74
CA TRP A 321 28.29 6.87 18.96
C TRP A 321 28.95 8.23 18.74
N LEU A 322 28.16 9.19 18.27
CA LEU A 322 28.56 10.59 18.16
C LEU A 322 27.53 11.47 18.88
N THR A 323 27.95 12.08 19.99
CA THR A 323 27.10 12.98 20.76
C THR A 323 27.56 14.42 20.60
N LEU A 324 26.68 15.27 20.07
CA LEU A 324 26.89 16.70 19.91
C LEU A 324 26.05 17.46 20.94
N PHE A 325 26.68 18.20 21.84
CA PHE A 325 25.97 18.97 22.87
C PHE A 325 26.45 20.42 22.96
N GLY A 326 25.62 21.33 23.46
CA GLY A 326 25.93 22.76 23.56
C GLY A 326 24.69 23.63 23.52
N GLU A 327 24.87 24.95 23.42
CA GLU A 327 23.75 25.93 23.44
C GLU A 327 22.82 25.81 22.21
N THR A 328 21.66 26.48 22.26
CA THR A 328 20.72 26.53 21.13
C THR A 328 21.31 27.27 19.93
N GLY A 329 20.95 26.85 18.72
CA GLY A 329 21.32 27.58 17.51
C GLY A 329 22.79 27.46 17.06
N VAL A 330 23.58 26.59 17.71
CA VAL A 330 25.01 26.34 17.38
C VAL A 330 25.24 25.37 16.21
N GLY A 331 24.17 24.76 15.67
CA GLY A 331 24.23 23.89 14.48
C GLY A 331 24.30 22.38 14.73
N LYS A 332 23.96 21.90 15.94
CA LYS A 332 23.93 20.46 16.27
C LYS A 332 23.02 19.66 15.34
N THR A 333 21.76 20.08 15.21
CA THR A 333 20.77 19.46 14.29
C THR A 333 21.23 19.52 12.84
N HIS A 334 21.90 20.61 12.42
CA HIS A 334 22.44 20.72 11.06
C HIS A 334 23.48 19.63 10.80
N LEU A 335 24.43 19.42 11.72
CA LEU A 335 25.44 18.37 11.58
C LEU A 335 24.81 16.97 11.60
N ALA A 336 23.81 16.73 12.45
CA ALA A 336 23.09 15.46 12.49
C ALA A 336 22.35 15.17 11.17
N VAL A 337 21.65 16.16 10.61
CA VAL A 337 20.98 16.04 9.31
C VAL A 337 21.99 15.89 8.17
N ALA A 338 23.13 16.57 8.21
CA ALA A 338 24.18 16.42 7.21
C ALA A 338 24.80 15.00 7.19
N ILE A 339 24.94 14.37 8.37
CA ILE A 339 25.34 12.96 8.47
C ILE A 339 24.29 12.07 7.79
N ALA A 340 23.02 12.29 8.11
CA ALA A 340 21.92 11.51 7.56
C ALA A 340 21.82 11.64 6.04
N GLU A 341 21.88 12.87 5.52
CA GLU A 341 21.83 13.19 4.10
C GLU A 341 22.89 12.40 3.33
N ARG A 342 24.14 12.41 3.82
CA ARG A 342 25.24 11.69 3.19
C ARG A 342 25.05 10.18 3.18
N ARG A 343 24.43 9.61 4.22
CA ARG A 343 24.15 8.16 4.31
C ARG A 343 22.97 7.76 3.43
N ILE A 344 21.91 8.57 3.40
CA ILE A 344 20.76 8.38 2.52
C ILE A 344 21.20 8.44 1.05
N ARG A 345 22.08 9.38 0.68
CA ARG A 345 22.65 9.47 -0.68
C ARG A 345 23.47 8.24 -1.08
N GLN A 346 23.99 7.49 -0.12
CA GLN A 346 24.69 6.22 -0.34
C GLN A 346 23.74 5.00 -0.35
N GLY A 347 22.42 5.21 -0.30
CA GLY A 347 21.42 4.15 -0.22
C GLY A 347 21.38 3.41 1.12
N LYS A 348 21.97 3.98 2.18
CA LYS A 348 21.99 3.38 3.52
C LYS A 348 20.82 3.92 4.34
N PRO A 349 20.02 3.06 5.00
CA PRO A 349 18.87 3.50 5.78
C PRO A 349 19.31 4.27 7.02
N VAL A 350 18.62 5.37 7.32
CA VAL A 350 18.85 6.20 8.51
C VAL A 350 17.49 6.44 9.16
N PHE A 351 17.45 6.32 10.49
CA PHE A 351 16.27 6.66 11.27
C PHE A 351 16.54 7.98 12.01
N PHE A 352 15.87 9.05 11.59
CA PHE A 352 15.92 10.35 12.28
C PHE A 352 14.70 10.55 13.16
N ALA A 353 14.91 10.87 14.44
CA ALA A 353 13.84 11.14 15.38
C ALA A 353 14.13 12.42 16.16
N PHE A 354 13.19 13.37 16.09
CA PHE A 354 13.11 14.42 17.09
C PHE A 354 12.50 13.82 18.35
N VAL A 355 13.25 13.85 19.47
CA VAL A 355 12.89 13.08 20.68
C VAL A 355 11.47 13.41 21.19
N PRO A 356 11.00 14.68 21.17
CA PRO A 356 9.64 14.98 21.63
C PRO A 356 8.55 14.34 20.80
N GLU A 357 8.70 14.38 19.48
CA GLU A 357 7.76 13.75 18.56
C GLU A 357 7.79 12.22 18.68
N LEU A 358 8.97 11.64 18.91
CA LEU A 358 9.12 10.21 19.17
C LEU A 358 8.38 9.78 20.44
N LEU A 359 8.49 10.55 21.52
CA LEU A 359 7.84 10.19 22.79
C LEU A 359 6.32 10.40 22.73
N ASP A 360 5.84 11.46 22.09
CA ASP A 360 4.41 11.64 21.84
C ASP A 360 3.85 10.50 20.97
N TYR A 361 4.60 10.09 19.95
CA TYR A 361 4.23 8.95 19.11
C TYR A 361 4.14 7.65 19.90
N LEU A 362 5.19 7.30 20.65
CA LEU A 362 5.20 6.09 21.47
C LEU A 362 4.02 6.12 22.44
N ARG A 363 3.70 7.27 23.03
CA ARG A 363 2.57 7.42 23.95
C ARG A 363 1.21 7.20 23.26
N TYR A 364 1.04 7.67 22.02
CA TYR A 364 -0.17 7.43 21.24
C TYR A 364 -0.39 5.94 20.98
N THR A 365 0.68 5.20 20.65
CA THR A 365 0.60 3.74 20.39
C THR A 365 0.22 2.89 21.63
N PHE A 366 0.24 3.47 22.84
CA PHE A 366 -0.23 2.82 24.07
C PHE A 366 -1.75 2.92 24.29
N THR A 367 -2.51 3.59 23.42
CA THR A 367 -3.97 3.59 23.55
C THR A 367 -4.58 2.25 23.10
N PRO A 368 -5.58 1.71 23.83
CA PRO A 368 -6.18 0.39 23.53
C PRO A 368 -6.75 0.23 22.11
N ASP A 369 -7.04 1.34 21.43
CA ASP A 369 -7.57 1.39 20.06
C ASP A 369 -6.47 1.50 18.97
N SER A 370 -5.19 1.50 19.36
CA SER A 370 -4.05 1.56 18.45
C SER A 370 -3.89 0.23 17.68
N ARG A 371 -4.04 0.29 16.35
CA ARG A 371 -3.82 -0.85 15.44
C ARG A 371 -2.36 -1.17 15.17
N VAL A 372 -1.42 -0.34 15.62
CA VAL A 372 0.03 -0.60 15.52
C VAL A 372 0.49 -1.21 16.83
N THR A 373 1.08 -2.41 16.77
CA THR A 373 1.73 -3.01 17.94
C THR A 373 2.97 -2.17 18.28
N TYR A 374 2.90 -1.46 19.41
CA TYR A 374 4.00 -0.68 20.00
C TYR A 374 5.36 -1.39 19.89
N ASP A 375 5.37 -2.70 20.11
CA ASP A 375 6.57 -3.53 20.08
C ASP A 375 7.33 -3.44 18.75
N ARG A 376 6.62 -3.33 17.61
CA ARG A 376 7.26 -3.33 16.29
C ARG A 376 8.05 -2.05 16.01
N VAL A 377 7.44 -0.88 16.21
CA VAL A 377 8.13 0.41 15.98
C VAL A 377 9.23 0.61 17.00
N PHE A 378 8.99 0.19 18.24
CA PHE A 378 10.00 0.23 19.28
C PHE A 378 11.19 -0.69 18.96
N ASP A 379 10.94 -1.88 18.42
CA ASP A 379 11.98 -2.80 17.94
C ASP A 379 12.72 -2.27 16.70
N GLU A 380 12.04 -1.60 15.79
CA GLU A 380 12.66 -0.96 14.63
C GLU A 380 13.66 0.14 15.05
N ILE A 381 13.25 1.03 15.97
CA ILE A 381 14.11 2.09 16.51
C ILE A 381 15.34 1.50 17.23
N LYS A 382 15.13 0.43 17.99
CA LYS A 382 16.21 -0.27 18.70
C LYS A 382 17.22 -0.88 17.73
N ASN A 383 16.77 -1.47 16.62
CA ASN A 383 17.60 -2.28 15.73
C ASN A 383 18.03 -1.59 14.42
N THR A 384 17.61 -0.35 14.19
CA THR A 384 17.99 0.40 12.97
C THR A 384 19.50 0.59 12.85
N SER A 385 19.99 0.55 11.60
CA SER A 385 21.42 0.57 11.26
C SER A 385 22.12 1.88 11.64
N LEU A 386 21.38 2.99 11.63
CA LEU A 386 21.84 4.28 12.13
C LEU A 386 20.64 5.03 12.72
N LEU A 387 20.71 5.32 14.02
CA LEU A 387 19.71 6.11 14.73
C LEU A 387 20.25 7.52 15.00
N ILE A 388 19.46 8.54 14.71
CA ILE A 388 19.72 9.92 15.06
C ILE A 388 18.63 10.40 16.01
N LEU A 389 19.02 10.71 17.24
CA LEU A 389 18.15 11.30 18.26
C LEU A 389 18.46 12.79 18.36
N ASP A 390 17.57 13.63 17.83
CA ASP A 390 17.72 15.08 17.86
C ASP A 390 17.00 15.70 19.07
N ASP A 391 17.69 16.61 19.76
CA ASP A 391 17.23 17.35 20.94
C ASP A 391 16.91 16.47 22.18
N LEU A 392 17.77 15.49 22.44
CA LEU A 392 17.69 14.65 23.63
C LEU A 392 17.87 15.53 24.88
N GLY A 393 16.86 15.64 25.74
CA GLY A 393 17.04 16.19 27.08
C GLY A 393 16.02 17.22 27.59
N GLN A 394 15.18 17.79 26.72
CA GLN A 394 14.12 18.67 27.23
C GLN A 394 12.96 17.91 27.93
N GLU A 395 13.02 16.58 27.95
CA GLU A 395 11.88 15.69 28.22
C GLU A 395 11.98 14.86 29.51
N HIS A 396 12.96 15.16 30.37
CA HIS A 396 13.12 14.50 31.67
C HIS A 396 11.98 14.78 32.66
N SER A 397 10.93 15.48 32.24
CA SER A 397 9.76 15.82 33.06
C SER A 397 8.84 14.60 33.32
N SER A 398 8.90 13.55 32.50
CA SER A 398 8.07 12.34 32.67
C SER A 398 8.92 11.09 32.98
N PRO A 399 8.62 10.36 34.08
CA PRO A 399 9.28 9.07 34.38
C PRO A 399 9.15 8.05 33.24
N TRP A 400 8.02 8.06 32.53
CA TRP A 400 7.78 7.16 31.39
C TRP A 400 8.70 7.48 30.21
N ALA A 401 8.88 8.77 29.89
CA ALA A 401 9.76 9.21 28.81
C ALA A 401 11.21 8.76 29.06
N TYR A 402 11.67 8.98 30.30
CA TYR A 402 12.99 8.54 30.75
C TYR A 402 13.17 7.02 30.65
N GLU A 403 12.18 6.23 31.06
CA GLU A 403 12.22 4.78 30.95
C GLU A 403 12.36 4.30 29.49
N LYS A 404 11.57 4.88 28.57
CA LYS A 404 11.61 4.49 27.14
C LYS A 404 12.93 4.85 26.48
N LEU A 405 13.45 6.05 26.74
CA LEU A 405 14.76 6.46 26.25
C LEU A 405 15.87 5.57 26.83
N TYR A 406 15.78 5.23 28.12
CA TYR A 406 16.74 4.31 28.75
C TYR A 406 16.77 2.95 28.06
N GLN A 407 15.63 2.36 27.73
CA GLN A 407 15.56 1.09 27.01
C GLN A 407 16.22 1.14 25.63
N ILE A 408 15.98 2.21 24.85
CA ILE A 408 16.60 2.40 23.53
C ILE A 408 18.12 2.55 23.67
N VAL A 409 18.57 3.43 24.57
CA VAL A 409 19.99 3.74 24.81
C VAL A 409 20.75 2.49 25.26
N VAL A 410 20.22 1.72 26.22
CA VAL A 410 20.85 0.50 26.73
C VAL A 410 20.97 -0.55 25.65
N HIS A 411 19.90 -0.81 24.88
CA HIS A 411 19.91 -1.82 23.83
C HIS A 411 20.98 -1.51 22.78
N ARG A 412 21.03 -0.25 22.34
CA ARG A 412 21.97 0.19 21.29
C ARG A 412 23.41 0.25 21.79
N HIS A 413 23.63 0.57 23.06
CA HIS A 413 24.94 0.56 23.69
C HIS A 413 25.48 -0.88 23.77
N ASN A 414 24.68 -1.81 24.29
CA ASN A 414 25.04 -3.23 24.38
C ASN A 414 25.30 -3.85 23.00
N SER A 415 24.52 -3.45 21.99
CA SER A 415 24.62 -3.97 20.62
C SER A 415 25.65 -3.21 19.76
N ARG A 416 26.28 -2.15 20.30
CA ARG A 416 27.19 -1.24 19.59
C ARG A 416 26.63 -0.70 18.27
N LEU A 417 25.33 -0.41 18.24
CA LEU A 417 24.68 0.10 17.04
C LEU A 417 24.98 1.59 16.84
N PRO A 418 25.34 2.02 15.61
CA PRO A 418 25.70 3.41 15.35
C PRO A 418 24.61 4.41 15.72
N THR A 419 24.95 5.39 16.56
CA THR A 419 23.94 6.33 17.10
C THR A 419 24.49 7.75 17.13
N VAL A 420 23.74 8.71 16.60
CA VAL A 420 24.02 10.15 16.72
C VAL A 420 23.03 10.74 17.70
N ILE A 421 23.53 11.54 18.66
CA ILE A 421 22.70 12.22 19.64
C ILE A 421 22.99 13.70 19.57
N THR A 422 21.96 14.54 19.51
CA THR A 422 22.11 15.98 19.76
C THR A 422 21.41 16.35 21.06
N SER A 423 21.99 17.26 21.83
CA SER A 423 21.40 17.67 23.12
C SER A 423 21.75 19.11 23.48
N MET A 424 20.90 19.74 24.28
CA MET A 424 21.25 20.97 24.99
C MET A 424 21.92 20.71 26.34
N MET A 425 21.76 19.51 26.90
CA MET A 425 22.33 19.15 28.20
C MET A 425 23.81 18.88 28.11
N ASP A 426 24.54 19.32 29.13
CA ASP A 426 25.92 18.93 29.32
C ASP A 426 25.97 17.55 29.95
N PHE A 427 26.17 16.54 29.10
CA PHE A 427 26.29 15.17 29.55
C PHE A 427 27.53 14.94 30.42
N THR A 428 28.52 15.82 30.47
CA THR A 428 29.72 15.60 31.30
C THR A 428 29.44 15.65 32.80
N GLU A 429 28.36 16.32 33.22
CA GLU A 429 27.96 16.44 34.61
C GLU A 429 26.81 15.48 35.00
N GLU A 430 26.19 14.83 34.00
CA GLU A 430 25.05 13.95 34.23
C GLU A 430 25.49 12.59 34.80
N ARG A 431 24.93 12.20 35.94
CA ARG A 431 25.22 10.91 36.59
C ARG A 431 24.13 9.86 36.37
N GLY A 432 23.15 10.16 35.52
CA GLY A 432 22.04 9.28 35.20
C GLY A 432 22.49 8.05 34.39
N PRO A 433 21.72 6.96 34.42
CA PRO A 433 21.95 5.79 33.58
C PRO A 433 22.15 6.09 32.07
N ILE A 434 21.40 7.06 31.53
CA ILE A 434 21.55 7.51 30.13
C ILE A 434 22.90 8.22 29.95
N GLY A 435 23.18 9.25 30.78
CA GLY A 435 24.45 9.97 30.76
C GLY A 435 25.69 9.07 30.83
N SER A 436 25.69 8.08 31.74
CA SER A 436 26.81 7.13 31.87
C SER A 436 27.10 6.30 30.62
N ARG A 437 26.09 6.03 29.77
CA ARG A 437 26.25 5.26 28.53
C ARG A 437 26.66 6.16 27.37
N VAL A 438 26.12 7.38 27.34
CA VAL A 438 26.50 8.42 26.39
C VAL A 438 27.96 8.87 26.58
N GLN A 439 28.45 8.87 27.82
CA GLN A 439 29.83 9.20 28.18
C GLN A 439 30.83 8.05 27.97
N ASP A 440 30.38 6.84 27.63
CA ASP A 440 31.26 5.67 27.55
C ASP A 440 32.28 5.84 26.40
N PRO A 441 33.58 6.01 26.71
CA PRO A 441 34.60 6.27 25.70
C PRO A 441 34.89 5.04 24.83
N SER A 442 34.45 3.86 25.24
CA SER A 442 34.58 2.63 24.44
C SER A 442 33.50 2.50 23.37
N VAL A 443 32.42 3.28 23.48
CA VAL A 443 31.27 3.24 22.58
C VAL A 443 31.16 4.49 21.74
N GLY A 444 31.61 5.66 22.18
CA GLY A 444 31.48 6.86 21.35
C GLY A 444 32.28 8.07 21.78
N SER A 445 32.10 9.13 20.98
CA SER A 445 32.72 10.43 21.19
C SER A 445 31.69 11.47 21.64
N LEU A 446 32.06 12.22 22.67
CA LEU A 446 31.26 13.30 23.23
C LEU A 446 31.91 14.65 22.87
N ILE A 447 31.25 15.45 22.03
CA ILE A 447 31.79 16.69 21.48
C ILE A 447 30.93 17.88 21.86
N ARG A 448 31.54 18.84 22.56
CA ARG A 448 30.94 20.13 22.87
C ARG A 448 31.02 21.04 21.66
N LEU A 449 29.89 21.57 21.22
CA LEU A 449 29.76 22.52 20.12
C LEU A 449 29.50 23.92 20.70
N ASP A 450 30.57 24.71 20.80
CA ASP A 450 30.51 26.10 21.24
C ASP A 450 30.59 27.02 20.01
N ALA A 451 29.46 27.66 19.68
CA ALA A 451 29.38 28.61 18.58
C ALA A 451 28.43 29.77 18.93
N PRO A 452 28.60 30.96 18.33
CA PRO A 452 27.56 31.98 18.39
C PRO A 452 26.31 31.50 17.64
N ASP A 453 25.11 31.85 18.14
CA ASP A 453 23.84 31.47 17.49
C ASP A 453 23.82 31.94 16.03
N PHE A 454 23.77 30.97 15.11
CA PHE A 454 23.78 31.20 13.68
C PHE A 454 22.49 31.88 13.18
N ARG A 455 21.39 31.85 13.95
CA ARG A 455 20.08 32.44 13.61
C ARG A 455 20.05 33.97 13.71
N ILE A 456 20.96 34.57 14.47
CA ILE A 456 20.94 36.01 14.77
C ILE A 456 21.33 36.88 13.54
N LYS A 457 21.98 36.31 12.51
CA LYS A 457 22.41 37.06 11.31
C LYS A 457 21.25 37.59 10.45
N GLU A 458 20.10 36.91 10.38
CA GLU A 458 19.02 37.32 9.46
C GLU A 458 18.28 38.59 9.89
N ARG A 459 18.17 38.88 11.20
CA ARG A 459 17.43 40.08 11.66
C ARG A 459 18.18 41.39 11.43
N SER A 460 19.51 41.38 11.35
CA SER A 460 20.30 42.61 11.25
C SER A 460 20.51 43.12 9.82
N ALA A 461 20.37 42.27 8.81
CA ALA A 461 20.58 42.65 7.40
C ALA A 461 19.37 43.36 6.77
N ARG A 462 18.13 43.07 7.22
CA ARG A 462 16.91 43.74 6.73
C ARG A 462 16.68 45.14 7.33
N GLY A 463 17.28 45.46 8.49
CA GLY A 463 17.09 46.74 9.18
C GLY A 463 18.02 47.89 8.75
N ARG A 464 19.10 47.61 8.01
CA ARG A 464 20.15 48.62 7.69
C ARG A 464 20.09 49.22 6.28
N ARG A 465 19.22 48.74 5.40
CA ARG A 465 19.05 49.31 4.03
C ARG A 465 18.02 50.46 3.92
N GLY A 466 17.34 50.83 5.02
CA GLY A 466 16.28 51.86 5.00
C GLY A 466 16.62 53.25 5.55
N LYS A 467 17.87 53.55 5.94
CA LYS A 467 18.19 54.82 6.65
C LYS A 467 19.45 55.58 6.17
N ALA A 468 19.88 55.38 4.93
CA ALA A 468 20.96 56.17 4.33
C ALA A 468 20.56 56.70 2.94
N ALA A 469 19.44 57.41 2.86
CA ALA A 469 19.05 58.22 1.70
C ALA A 469 18.04 59.30 2.12
N SER A 470 18.38 60.15 3.09
CA SER A 470 17.82 61.50 3.22
C SER A 470 18.65 62.32 4.21
N ARG A 471 19.61 63.09 3.70
CA ARG A 471 19.99 64.40 4.20
C ARG A 471 20.96 65.05 3.23
#